data_AF-A0A3M1KIJ1-F1
#
_entry.id   AF-A0A3M1KIJ1-F1
#
_cell.length_a   1.000
_cell.length_b   1.000
_cell.length_c   1.000
_cell.angle_alpha   90.00
_cell.angle_beta   90.00
_cell.angle_gamma   90.00
#
_symmetry.space_group_name_H-M   'P 1'
#
loop_
_entity.id
_entity.type
_entity.pdbx_description
1 polymer ?
#
loop_
_entity_poly.entity_id
_entity_poly.type
_entity_poly.pdbx_seq_one_letter_code
_entity_poly.pdbx_strand_id
1 'polypeptide(L)' 'MLPLPVQYIEPVFRPPSEARSFILQVTNGCSWNKCT' A
#
# COMPACT_ATOMS: atom_id res chain seq x y z
N MET A 1 -20.26 -4.17 -13.56
CA MET A 1 -19.69 -4.56 -12.25
C MET A 1 -18.78 -3.43 -11.81
N LEU A 2 -19.17 -2.65 -10.82
CA LEU A 2 -18.39 -1.50 -10.36
C LEU A 2 -17.06 -2.00 -9.77
N PRO A 3 -15.90 -1.44 -10.16
CA PRO A 3 -14.64 -1.79 -9.53
C PRO A 3 -14.76 -1.53 -8.03
N LEU A 4 -14.18 -2.41 -7.21
CA LEU A 4 -14.04 -2.17 -5.77
C LEU A 4 -13.48 -0.75 -5.58
N PRO A 5 -14.05 0.08 -4.69
CA PRO A 5 -13.86 1.53 -4.71
C PRO A 5 -12.44 2.02 -4.36
N VAL A 6 -11.46 1.11 -4.23
CA VAL A 6 -10.06 1.45 -3.92
C VAL A 6 -9.13 0.55 -4.74
N GLN A 7 -8.45 1.14 -5.72
CA GLN A 7 -7.39 0.49 -6.48
C GLN A 7 -6.11 0.50 -5.64
N TYR A 8 -5.61 -0.69 -5.30
CA TYR A 8 -4.39 -0.86 -4.51
C TYR A 8 -3.20 -1.10 -5.43
N ILE A 9 -2.04 -0.49 -5.12
CA ILE A 9 -0.82 -0.62 -5.93
C ILE A 9 0.22 -1.44 -5.16
N GLU A 10 0.67 -2.52 -5.78
CA GLU A 10 1.66 -3.48 -5.26
C GLU A 10 3.05 -3.26 -5.89
N PRO A 11 4.16 -3.69 -5.25
CA PRO A 11 4.26 -4.41 -3.97
C PRO A 11 4.23 -3.46 -2.78
N VAL A 12 3.58 -3.89 -1.70
CA VAL A 12 3.58 -3.14 -0.44
C VAL A 12 4.50 -3.82 0.55
N PHE A 13 5.53 -3.09 0.96
CA PHE A 13 6.35 -3.49 2.10
C PHE A 13 5.60 -3.22 3.39
N ARG A 14 5.45 -4.26 4.20
CA ARG A 14 4.77 -4.22 5.49
C ARG A 14 5.76 -4.63 6.58
N PRO A 15 6.12 -3.76 7.54
CA PRO A 15 7.01 -4.14 8.62
C PRO A 15 6.36 -5.22 9.50
N PRO A 16 7.15 -6.07 10.19
CA PRO A 16 6.62 -7.19 10.98
C PRO A 16 5.62 -6.74 12.06
N SER A 17 5.81 -5.55 12.65
CA SER A 17 4.89 -4.97 13.62
C SER A 17 3.51 -4.62 13.06
N GLU A 18 3.37 -4.51 11.73
CA GLU A 18 2.12 -4.13 11.05
C GLU A 18 1.57 -5.24 10.14
N ALA A 19 2.10 -6.47 10.28
CA ALA A 19 1.77 -7.64 9.45
C ALA A 19 0.25 -7.89 9.31
N ARG A 20 -0.55 -7.48 10.29
CA ARG A 20 -2.00 -7.68 10.35
C ARG A 20 -2.82 -6.38 10.38
N SER A 21 -2.19 -5.24 10.17
CA SER A 21 -2.89 -3.94 10.17
C SER A 21 -3.69 -3.74 8.88
N PHE A 22 -4.80 -3.01 8.94
CA PHE A 22 -5.49 -2.56 7.73
C PHE A 22 -4.65 -1.46 7.04
N ILE A 23 -4.44 -1.56 5.73
CA ILE A 23 -3.68 -0.56 4.98
C ILE A 23 -4.63 0.25 4.12
N LEU A 24 -4.63 1.57 4.33
CA LEU A 24 -5.31 2.55 3.48
C LEU A 24 -4.26 3.36 2.72
N GLN A 25 -4.13 3.11 1.41
CA GLN A 25 -3.24 3.88 0.55
C GLN A 25 -3.88 5.22 0.18
N VAL A 26 -3.44 6.31 0.83
CA VAL A 26 -3.89 7.68 0.53
C VAL A 26 -3.09 8.34 -0.60
N THR A 27 -1.81 7.98 -0.74
CA THR A 27 -0.90 8.47 -1.78
C THR A 27 0.08 7.38 -2.19
N ASN A 28 0.59 7.44 -3.42
CA ASN A 28 1.60 6.54 -3.94
C ASN A 28 2.98 7.20 -3.85
N GLY A 29 3.60 7.12 -2.67
CA GLY A 29 5.01 7.47 -2.48
C GLY A 29 5.94 6.27 -2.72
N CYS A 30 7.25 6.49 -2.66
CA CYS A 30 8.22 5.40 -2.78
C CYS A 30 8.11 4.48 -1.56
N SER A 31 7.78 3.21 -1.78
CA SER A 31 7.87 2.20 -0.71
C SER A 31 9.33 2.12 -0.26
N TRP A 32 9.55 2.17 1.06
CA TRP A 32 10.89 2.06 1.65
C TRP A 32 11.90 3.14 1.21
N ASN A 33 11.44 4.37 0.89
CA ASN A 33 12.28 5.51 0.51
C ASN A 33 13.24 5.24 -0.67
N LYS A 34 12.95 4.25 -1.52
CA LYS A 34 13.70 3.98 -2.74
C LYS A 34 13.09 4.69 -3.93
N CYS A 35 13.32 5.99 -4.02
CA CYS A 35 13.02 6.76 -5.23
C CYS A 35 14.24 6.75 -6.17
N THR A 36 14.02 6.77 -7.48
CA THR A 36 15.04 7.08 -8.50
C THR A 36 15.26 8.58 -8.61
#